data_AF-A0A7W1JGX5-F1
#
_entry.id   AF-A0A7W1JGX5-F1
#
_cell.length_a   1.000
_cell.length_b   1.000
_cell.length_c   1.000
_cell.angle_alpha   90.00
_cell.angle_beta   90.00
_cell.angle_gamma   90.00
#
_symmetry.space_group_name_H-M   'P 1'
#
loop_
_entity.id
_entity.type
_entity.pdbx_description
1 polymer ?
#
loop_
_entity_poly.entity_id
_entity_poly.type
_entity_poly.pdbx_seq_one_letter_code
_entity_poly.pdbx_strand_id
1 'polypeptide(L)'
;MQQVQSNLLAKGWTYEVGERNDDITVFSVLRDTPKRQGILGFFAATDDAMILAWTEILPAGAKRAIENNFETEKIAQSPTHRRGGSGEIVGTWTNGGMSLLLERNTVTGATTPLNGSTFKYVFTADGNFEAIGLIQSTVYGCTTSLFNDKRGKYEINGSQITLVPSKNFWRNTYSCSPQSNKERDYVLERETIEWRTKTNEYGKSYICLANAKGESCYRRAQ
;
A
#
# COMPACT_ATOMS: atom_id res chain seq x y z
N MET A 1 -11.50 19.25 -5.96
CA MET A 1 -10.20 18.59 -6.28
C MET A 1 -9.21 19.43 -7.06
N GLN A 2 -9.60 20.18 -8.10
CA GLN A 2 -8.66 21.07 -8.82
C GLN A 2 -7.86 21.98 -7.88
N GLN A 3 -8.50 22.54 -6.84
CA GLN A 3 -7.81 23.36 -5.84
C GLN A 3 -6.75 22.61 -5.01
N VAL A 4 -7.01 21.35 -4.63
CA VAL A 4 -6.04 20.50 -3.88
C VAL A 4 -4.85 20.17 -4.77
N GLN A 5 -5.11 19.73 -6.01
CA GLN A 5 -4.08 19.48 -7.00
C GLN A 5 -3.24 20.74 -7.27
N SER A 6 -3.87 21.89 -7.53
CA SER A 6 -3.18 23.16 -7.77
C SER A 6 -2.34 23.59 -6.57
N ASN A 7 -2.85 23.42 -5.33
CA ASN A 7 -2.10 23.75 -4.12
C ASN A 7 -0.87 22.84 -3.92
N LEU A 8 -0.96 21.56 -4.31
CA LEU A 8 0.13 20.60 -4.22
C LEU A 8 1.19 20.88 -5.30
N LEU A 9 0.77 21.10 -6.55
CA LEU A 9 1.66 21.50 -7.65
C LEU A 9 2.40 22.81 -7.34
N ALA A 10 1.70 23.82 -6.81
CA ALA A 10 2.30 25.10 -6.40
C ALA A 10 3.34 24.95 -5.27
N LYS A 11 3.26 23.88 -4.48
CA LYS A 11 4.21 23.55 -3.42
C LYS A 11 5.33 22.60 -3.87
N GLY A 12 5.44 22.35 -5.18
CA GLY A 12 6.48 21.49 -5.77
C GLY A 12 6.23 19.99 -5.62
N TRP A 13 4.97 19.58 -5.42
CA TRP A 13 4.60 18.17 -5.47
C TRP A 13 4.22 17.79 -6.90
N THR A 14 4.78 16.68 -7.39
CA THR A 14 4.32 15.98 -8.57
C THR A 14 3.01 15.27 -8.23
N TYR A 15 1.98 15.45 -9.06
CA TYR A 15 0.65 14.89 -8.83
C TYR A 15 0.30 13.94 -9.98
N GLU A 16 -0.05 12.71 -9.65
CA GLU A 16 -0.44 11.68 -10.61
C GLU A 16 -1.80 11.10 -10.21
N VAL A 17 -2.70 11.01 -11.20
CA VAL A 17 -3.96 10.29 -11.03
C VAL A 17 -3.70 8.86 -11.47
N GLY A 18 -3.84 7.91 -10.55
CA GLY A 18 -3.64 6.50 -10.84
C GLY A 18 -4.86 5.90 -11.53
N GLU A 19 -6.00 5.89 -10.83
CA GLU A 19 -7.25 5.33 -11.35
C GLU A 19 -8.39 6.30 -11.04
N ARG A 20 -9.24 6.54 -12.05
CA ARG A 20 -10.40 7.42 -11.94
C ARG A 20 -11.64 6.65 -12.36
N ASN A 21 -12.55 6.48 -11.41
CA ASN A 21 -13.93 6.05 -11.63
C ASN A 21 -14.86 7.22 -11.28
N ASP A 22 -16.12 7.15 -11.71
CA ASP A 22 -17.14 8.19 -11.50
C ASP A 22 -17.30 8.55 -10.02
N ASP A 23 -17.07 7.59 -9.11
CA ASP A 23 -17.26 7.76 -7.67
C ASP A 23 -15.96 7.99 -6.88
N ILE A 24 -14.81 7.49 -7.37
CA ILE A 24 -13.54 7.47 -6.63
C ILE A 24 -12.39 7.74 -7.57
N THR A 25 -11.47 8.59 -7.15
CA THR A 25 -10.19 8.80 -7.80
C THR A 25 -9.06 8.51 -6.83
N VAL A 26 -8.18 7.60 -7.23
CA VAL A 26 -6.93 7.31 -6.53
C VAL A 26 -5.84 8.17 -7.13
N PHE A 27 -5.07 8.84 -6.29
CA PHE A 27 -3.96 9.69 -6.71
C PHE A 27 -2.73 9.41 -5.87
N SER A 28 -1.57 9.61 -6.48
CA SER A 28 -0.28 9.67 -5.81
C SER A 28 0.25 11.09 -5.91
N VAL A 29 0.88 11.58 -4.85
CA VAL A 29 1.74 12.76 -4.94
C VAL A 29 3.13 12.46 -4.43
N LEU A 30 4.12 13.00 -5.13
CA LEU A 30 5.53 12.81 -4.84
C LEU A 30 6.18 14.18 -4.73
N ARG A 31 7.08 14.34 -3.77
CA ARG A 31 7.91 15.54 -3.65
C ARG A 31 9.33 15.12 -3.38
N ASP A 32 10.26 15.52 -4.23
CA ASP A 32 11.66 15.08 -4.13
C ASP A 32 12.52 16.02 -3.25
N THR A 33 12.10 17.28 -3.07
CA THR A 33 12.86 18.29 -2.31
C THR A 33 11.99 18.95 -1.22
N PRO A 34 12.50 19.16 0.01
CA PRO A 34 13.86 18.90 0.50
C PRO A 34 14.10 17.44 0.94
N LYS A 35 13.05 16.62 1.03
CA LYS A 35 13.13 15.18 1.31
C LYS A 35 12.13 14.47 0.43
N ARG A 36 12.50 13.32 -0.12
CA ARG A 36 11.60 12.49 -0.91
C ARG A 36 10.42 12.04 -0.06
N GLN A 37 9.22 12.49 -0.38
CA GLN A 37 7.98 12.13 0.32
C GLN A 37 6.99 11.62 -0.72
N GLY A 38 6.37 10.48 -0.45
CA GLY A 38 5.27 9.94 -1.23
C GLY A 38 3.98 9.99 -0.43
N ILE A 39 2.89 10.36 -1.06
CA ILE A 39 1.56 10.27 -0.50
C ILE A 39 0.73 9.46 -1.48
N LEU A 40 0.14 8.38 -0.99
CA LEU A 40 -0.95 7.71 -1.68
C LEU A 40 -2.25 8.18 -1.04
N GLY A 41 -3.18 8.65 -1.88
CA GLY A 41 -4.49 9.04 -1.43
C GLY A 41 -5.59 8.62 -2.38
N PHE A 42 -6.81 8.68 -1.88
CA PHE A 42 -7.99 8.59 -2.71
C PHE A 42 -8.93 9.71 -2.30
N PHE A 43 -9.71 10.18 -3.27
CA PHE A 43 -10.87 11.01 -3.00
C PHE A 43 -12.10 10.35 -3.60
N ALA A 44 -13.19 10.39 -2.85
CA ALA A 44 -14.53 10.13 -3.36
C ALA A 44 -15.26 11.48 -3.37
N ALA A 45 -15.82 11.86 -4.51
CA ALA A 45 -16.71 13.02 -4.57
C ALA A 45 -18.09 12.54 -4.15
N THR A 46 -18.59 13.05 -3.03
CA THR A 46 -20.01 12.97 -2.67
C THR A 46 -20.61 14.37 -2.79
N ASP A 47 -21.94 14.48 -2.78
CA ASP A 47 -22.63 15.76 -2.94
C ASP A 47 -22.22 16.79 -1.86
N ASP A 48 -21.76 16.33 -0.68
CA ASP A 48 -21.50 17.19 0.49
C ASP A 48 -20.09 17.06 1.10
N ALA A 49 -19.26 16.10 0.67
CA ALA A 49 -17.96 15.86 1.31
C ALA A 49 -16.89 15.26 0.39
N MET A 50 -15.63 15.57 0.74
CA MET A 50 -14.43 14.97 0.16
C MET A 50 -13.71 14.15 1.23
N ILE A 51 -13.68 12.84 1.07
CA ILE A 51 -12.88 11.96 1.94
C ILE A 51 -11.45 11.94 1.41
N LEU A 52 -10.49 12.32 2.26
CA LEU A 52 -9.07 12.30 1.95
C LEU A 52 -8.38 11.40 2.96
N ALA A 53 -7.97 10.22 2.54
CA ALA A 53 -7.02 9.41 3.31
C ALA A 53 -5.64 9.60 2.68
N TRP A 54 -4.62 9.87 3.49
CA TRP A 54 -3.23 9.88 3.03
C TRP A 54 -2.38 8.95 3.88
N THR A 55 -1.46 8.26 3.24
CA THR A 55 -0.37 7.55 3.91
C THR A 55 0.94 8.19 3.46
N GLU A 56 1.71 8.74 4.41
CA GLU A 56 3.05 9.23 4.13
C GLU A 56 4.00 8.03 3.98
N ILE A 57 4.62 7.93 2.82
CA ILE A 57 5.64 6.95 2.49
C ILE A 57 7.00 7.62 2.71
N LEU A 58 7.65 7.24 3.80
CA LEU A 58 9.00 7.68 4.11
C LEU A 58 10.03 6.89 3.29
N PRO A 59 11.07 7.54 2.75
CA PRO A 59 12.12 6.86 2.02
C PRO A 59 12.90 5.97 3.00
N ALA A 60 13.18 4.74 2.60
CA ALA A 60 14.03 3.85 3.37
C ALA A 60 15.43 4.47 3.50
N GLY A 61 15.78 4.91 4.72
CA GLY A 61 17.10 5.48 5.02
C GLY A 61 17.13 6.97 5.43
N ALA A 62 16.03 7.58 5.86
CA ALA A 62 16.07 8.88 6.52
C ALA A 62 16.85 8.81 7.85
N LYS A 63 18.19 8.90 7.76
CA LYS A 63 19.10 9.04 8.90
C LYS A 63 18.67 10.28 9.69
N ARG A 64 18.40 10.11 11.00
CA ARG A 64 18.49 11.23 11.94
C ARG A 64 19.92 11.77 11.81
N ALA A 65 20.05 13.08 11.64
CA ALA A 65 21.35 13.75 11.63
C ALA A 65 22.02 13.51 12.99
N ILE A 66 23.01 12.64 12.99
CA ILE A 66 24.13 12.71 13.92
C ILE A 66 25.34 12.86 13.01
N GLU A 67 25.88 14.07 12.99
CA GLU A 67 27.20 14.37 12.45
C GLU A 67 28.19 13.42 13.11
N ASN A 68 28.97 12.70 12.30
CA ASN A 68 30.37 12.46 12.58
C ASN A 68 31.04 11.93 11.29
N ASN A 69 32.06 12.68 10.90
CA ASN A 69 33.04 12.36 9.86
C ASN A 69 33.50 10.91 9.95
N PHE A 70 33.48 10.17 8.84
CA PHE A 70 34.55 9.24 8.50
C PHE A 70 34.63 9.09 6.97
N GLU A 71 35.88 9.09 6.51
CA GLU A 71 36.32 9.16 5.13
C GLU A 71 35.97 7.94 4.29
N THR A 72 35.97 8.21 2.99
CA THR A 72 35.85 7.34 1.83
C THR A 72 36.62 6.01 1.93
N GLU A 73 35.94 4.89 1.72
CA GLU A 73 36.58 3.69 1.16
C GLU A 73 35.70 3.10 0.05
N LYS A 74 36.23 3.15 -1.18
CA LYS A 74 35.70 2.47 -2.37
C LYS A 74 35.80 0.96 -2.13
N ILE A 75 34.68 0.24 -2.23
CA ILE A 75 34.72 -1.21 -2.51
C ILE A 75 33.77 -1.55 -3.65
N ALA A 76 34.34 -2.32 -4.58
CA ALA A 76 33.86 -2.73 -5.88
C ALA A 76 32.43 -3.31 -5.91
N GLN A 77 31.66 -2.86 -6.90
CA GLN A 77 30.48 -3.59 -7.37
C GLN A 77 30.95 -4.90 -8.03
N SER A 78 30.56 -6.03 -7.45
CA SER A 78 30.48 -7.30 -8.16
C SER A 78 29.00 -7.67 -8.31
N PRO A 79 28.50 -7.89 -9.54
CA PRO A 79 27.10 -8.27 -9.75
C PRO A 79 26.96 -9.75 -9.39
N THR A 80 26.57 -10.04 -8.15
CA THR A 80 26.12 -11.39 -7.80
C THR A 80 24.68 -11.56 -8.28
N HIS A 81 24.56 -12.19 -9.45
CA HIS A 81 23.30 -12.71 -9.99
C HIS A 81 22.74 -13.75 -9.00
N ARG A 82 21.92 -13.33 -8.03
CA ARG A 82 21.24 -14.27 -7.12
C ARG A 82 20.12 -14.95 -7.91
N ARG A 83 20.21 -16.28 -8.04
CA ARG A 83 19.08 -17.14 -8.41
C ARG A 83 18.01 -17.00 -7.33
N GLY A 84 17.02 -16.14 -7.57
CA GLY A 84 15.80 -16.08 -6.76
C GLY A 84 15.00 -17.36 -6.95
N GLY A 85 15.27 -18.37 -6.12
CA GLY A 85 14.45 -19.58 -6.05
C GLY A 85 13.10 -19.25 -5.44
N SER A 86 12.04 -19.94 -5.90
CA SER A 86 10.67 -19.77 -5.40
C SER A 86 10.53 -19.87 -3.88
N GLY A 87 11.45 -20.57 -3.20
CA GLY A 87 11.45 -20.67 -1.74
C GLY A 87 11.64 -19.36 -0.99
N GLU A 88 12.22 -18.33 -1.61
CA GLU A 88 12.49 -17.05 -0.93
C GLU A 88 11.24 -16.18 -0.80
N ILE A 89 10.35 -16.24 -1.79
CA ILE A 89 9.07 -15.52 -1.77
C ILE A 89 7.99 -16.24 -0.96
N VAL A 90 8.09 -17.56 -0.82
CA VAL A 90 7.10 -18.35 -0.10
C VAL A 90 6.99 -17.88 1.35
N GLY A 91 5.76 -17.60 1.76
CA GLY A 91 5.45 -17.11 3.09
C GLY A 91 4.31 -16.12 3.09
N THR A 92 4.01 -15.63 4.30
CA THR A 92 3.05 -14.54 4.50
C THR A 92 3.81 -13.24 4.68
N TRP A 93 3.36 -12.21 3.98
CA TRP A 93 3.97 -10.88 3.96
C TRP A 93 2.89 -9.85 4.25
N THR A 94 3.19 -8.88 5.11
CA THR A 94 2.22 -7.90 5.61
C THR A 94 2.78 -6.49 5.55
N ASN A 95 1.94 -5.53 5.18
CA ASN A 95 2.23 -4.11 5.20
C ASN A 95 1.03 -3.37 5.82
N GLY A 96 1.31 -2.27 6.51
CA GLY A 96 0.31 -1.49 7.22
C GLY A 96 0.09 -1.98 8.64
N GLY A 97 -0.92 -1.39 9.25
CA GLY A 97 -1.39 -1.69 10.59
C GLY A 97 -2.76 -1.03 10.78
N MET A 98 -3.66 -1.75 11.43
CA MET A 98 -4.87 -1.15 11.96
C MET A 98 -4.52 -0.53 13.32
N SER A 99 -5.02 0.68 13.58
CA SER A 99 -4.97 1.24 14.93
C SER A 99 -5.62 0.24 15.88
N LEU A 100 -5.04 0.04 17.07
CA LEU A 100 -5.66 -0.73 18.16
C LEU A 100 -6.41 0.20 19.13
N LEU A 101 -6.35 1.52 18.91
CA LEU A 101 -7.02 2.50 19.73
C LEU A 101 -8.50 2.54 19.33
N LEU A 102 -9.31 1.82 20.12
CA LEU A 102 -10.75 1.99 20.15
C LEU A 102 -11.04 3.26 20.93
N GLU A 103 -11.38 4.34 20.24
CA GLU A 103 -11.98 5.49 20.93
C GLU A 103 -13.39 5.09 21.35
N ARG A 104 -13.65 5.12 22.65
CA ARG A 104 -15.00 4.93 23.19
C ARG A 104 -15.59 6.31 23.41
N ASN A 105 -16.67 6.62 22.71
CA ASN A 105 -17.44 7.82 22.97
C ASN A 105 -17.96 7.76 24.41
N THR A 106 -17.56 8.71 25.25
CA THR A 106 -17.90 8.73 26.68
C THR A 106 -19.36 9.07 26.96
N VAL A 107 -20.08 9.61 25.97
CA VAL A 107 -21.49 10.01 26.07
C VAL A 107 -22.41 8.90 25.53
N THR A 108 -22.08 8.29 24.39
CA THR A 108 -22.93 7.26 23.74
C THR A 108 -22.48 5.83 24.02
N GLY A 109 -21.30 5.63 24.60
CA GLY A 109 -20.72 4.31 24.87
C GLY A 109 -20.23 3.55 23.64
N ALA A 110 -20.46 4.07 22.44
CA ALA A 110 -20.08 3.47 21.17
C ALA A 110 -18.56 3.50 20.97
N THR A 111 -18.00 2.39 20.48
CA THR A 111 -16.59 2.29 20.09
C THR A 111 -16.41 2.65 18.62
N THR A 112 -15.53 3.60 18.34
CA THR A 112 -15.15 3.99 16.98
C THR A 112 -14.45 2.81 16.29
N PRO A 113 -14.90 2.39 15.09
CA PRO A 113 -14.19 1.38 14.32
C PRO A 113 -12.77 1.83 13.98
N LEU A 114 -11.84 0.88 14.03
CA LEU A 114 -10.40 1.11 13.93
C LEU A 114 -10.02 1.75 12.59
N ASN A 115 -9.27 2.86 12.64
CA ASN A 115 -8.68 3.47 11.44
C ASN A 115 -7.39 2.75 11.07
N GLY A 116 -7.16 2.54 9.78
CA GLY A 116 -5.88 2.04 9.29
C GLY A 116 -5.99 1.27 7.99
N SER A 117 -4.87 0.69 7.60
CA SER A 117 -4.79 -0.16 6.42
C SER A 117 -3.98 -1.41 6.73
N THR A 118 -4.37 -2.53 6.14
CA THR A 118 -3.60 -3.76 6.17
C THR A 118 -3.61 -4.37 4.79
N PHE A 119 -2.42 -4.72 4.31
CA PHE A 119 -2.22 -5.42 3.06
C PHE A 119 -1.41 -6.68 3.36
N LYS A 120 -1.92 -7.82 2.91
CA LYS A 120 -1.34 -9.14 3.15
C LYS A 120 -1.18 -9.86 1.84
N TYR A 121 0.01 -10.40 1.59
CA TYR A 121 0.28 -11.38 0.54
C TYR A 121 0.63 -12.71 1.18
N VAL A 122 0.09 -13.79 0.63
CA VAL A 122 0.49 -15.17 0.94
C VAL A 122 0.92 -15.79 -0.38
N PHE A 123 2.17 -16.25 -0.44
CA PHE A 123 2.68 -17.04 -1.55
C PHE A 123 2.97 -18.43 -1.03
N THR A 124 2.32 -19.43 -1.61
CA THR A 124 2.46 -20.83 -1.22
C THR A 124 3.37 -21.57 -2.19
N ALA A 125 4.07 -22.59 -1.70
CA ALA A 125 5.08 -23.32 -2.49
C ALA A 125 4.50 -24.06 -3.72
N ASP A 126 3.19 -24.29 -3.75
CA ASP A 126 2.43 -24.87 -4.86
C ASP A 126 2.12 -23.87 -5.99
N GLY A 127 2.58 -22.61 -5.87
CA GLY A 127 2.39 -21.58 -6.88
C GLY A 127 1.06 -20.83 -6.77
N ASN A 128 0.34 -20.94 -5.64
CA ASN A 128 -0.85 -20.13 -5.39
C ASN A 128 -0.51 -18.82 -4.63
N PHE A 129 -1.27 -17.76 -4.90
CA PHE A 129 -1.19 -16.52 -4.14
C PHE A 129 -2.56 -16.10 -3.62
N GLU A 130 -2.53 -15.42 -2.47
CA GLU A 130 -3.64 -14.68 -1.90
C GLU A 130 -3.16 -13.29 -1.52
N ALA A 131 -3.90 -12.28 -1.97
CA ALA A 131 -3.67 -10.87 -1.68
C ALA A 131 -4.93 -10.28 -1.06
N ILE A 132 -4.84 -9.87 0.20
CA ILE A 132 -5.92 -9.24 0.95
C ILE A 132 -5.52 -7.80 1.24
N GLY A 133 -6.39 -6.86 0.88
CA GLY A 133 -6.29 -5.46 1.26
C GLY A 133 -7.50 -5.04 2.09
N LEU A 134 -7.29 -4.31 3.17
CA LEU A 134 -8.34 -3.61 3.90
C LEU A 134 -7.87 -2.20 4.22
N ILE A 135 -8.67 -1.22 3.88
CA ILE A 135 -8.52 0.17 4.32
C ILE A 135 -9.81 0.53 5.06
N GLN A 136 -9.69 1.09 6.25
CA GLN A 136 -10.82 1.54 7.04
C GLN A 136 -10.56 2.94 7.60
N SER A 137 -11.57 3.80 7.52
CA SER A 137 -11.55 5.14 8.08
C SER A 137 -12.91 5.48 8.67
N THR A 138 -12.90 5.96 9.91
CA THR A 138 -14.04 6.46 10.63
C THR A 138 -13.86 7.95 10.84
N VAL A 139 -14.81 8.72 10.31
CA VAL A 139 -14.84 10.18 10.44
C VAL A 139 -16.25 10.58 10.87
N TYR A 140 -16.37 11.40 11.92
CA TYR A 140 -17.65 11.85 12.47
C TYR A 140 -18.64 10.71 12.79
N GLY A 141 -18.15 9.55 13.24
CA GLY A 141 -18.97 8.36 13.52
C GLY A 141 -19.39 7.56 12.29
N CYS A 142 -19.02 8.00 11.08
CA CYS A 142 -19.25 7.29 9.83
C CYS A 142 -18.00 6.52 9.42
N THR A 143 -18.13 5.21 9.26
CA THR A 143 -17.06 4.30 8.88
C THR A 143 -17.16 3.96 7.39
N THR A 144 -16.09 4.17 6.67
CA THR A 144 -15.89 3.70 5.30
C THR A 144 -14.86 2.58 5.31
N SER A 145 -15.16 1.46 4.67
CA SER A 145 -14.22 0.35 4.51
C SER A 145 -14.10 -0.07 3.05
N LEU A 146 -12.86 -0.29 2.60
CA LEU A 146 -12.52 -0.81 1.29
C LEU A 146 -11.76 -2.12 1.46
N PHE A 147 -12.37 -3.21 1.04
CA PHE A 147 -11.83 -4.55 1.11
C PHE A 147 -11.54 -5.09 -0.28
N ASN A 148 -10.39 -5.72 -0.43
CA ASN A 148 -9.99 -6.45 -1.63
C ASN A 148 -9.53 -7.87 -1.26
N ASP A 149 -9.99 -8.84 -2.03
CA ASP A 149 -9.59 -10.25 -1.97
C ASP A 149 -9.26 -10.75 -3.38
N LYS A 150 -7.96 -10.76 -3.71
CA LYS A 150 -7.41 -11.21 -4.99
C LYS A 150 -6.65 -12.52 -4.77
N ARG A 151 -6.99 -13.57 -5.52
CA ARG A 151 -6.36 -14.90 -5.39
C ARG A 151 -6.10 -15.49 -6.75
N GLY A 152 -5.15 -16.42 -6.84
CA GLY A 152 -4.89 -17.15 -8.07
C GLY A 152 -3.56 -17.86 -8.03
N LYS A 153 -2.94 -17.98 -9.21
CA LYS A 153 -1.61 -18.57 -9.37
C LYS A 153 -0.57 -17.49 -9.57
N TYR A 154 0.67 -17.77 -9.20
CA TYR A 154 1.80 -16.92 -9.51
C TYR A 154 2.92 -17.70 -10.19
N GLU A 155 3.63 -17.03 -11.07
CA GLU A 155 4.76 -17.57 -11.80
C GLU A 155 5.98 -16.67 -11.53
N ILE A 156 7.14 -17.26 -11.25
CA ILE A 156 8.38 -16.50 -11.05
C ILE A 156 9.27 -16.68 -12.27
N ASN A 157 9.72 -15.58 -12.83
CA ASN A 157 10.77 -15.55 -13.83
C ASN A 157 11.88 -14.58 -13.39
N GLY A 158 12.91 -15.12 -12.75
CA GLY A 158 14.00 -14.33 -12.17
C GLY A 158 13.49 -13.34 -11.12
N SER A 159 13.69 -12.05 -11.36
CA SER A 159 13.25 -10.95 -10.49
C SER A 159 11.83 -10.47 -10.79
N GLN A 160 11.05 -11.19 -11.59
CA GLN A 160 9.66 -10.87 -11.89
C GLN A 160 8.72 -11.95 -11.36
N ILE A 161 7.57 -11.52 -10.85
CA ILE A 161 6.43 -12.37 -10.52
C ILE A 161 5.29 -11.97 -11.45
N THR A 162 4.69 -12.96 -12.10
CA THR A 162 3.43 -12.79 -12.82
C THR A 162 2.30 -13.35 -11.98
N LEU A 163 1.36 -12.50 -11.57
CA LEU A 163 0.13 -12.89 -10.87
C LEU A 163 -0.94 -13.20 -11.91
N VAL A 164 -1.52 -14.39 -11.83
CA VAL A 164 -2.61 -14.87 -12.67
C VAL A 164 -3.84 -15.06 -11.77
N PRO A 165 -4.65 -14.01 -11.56
CA PRO A 165 -5.78 -14.08 -10.65
C PRO A 165 -6.87 -15.01 -11.20
N SER A 166 -7.45 -15.82 -10.31
CA SER A 166 -8.71 -16.54 -10.52
C SER A 166 -9.87 -15.91 -9.74
N LYS A 167 -9.58 -15.02 -8.80
CA LYS A 167 -10.53 -14.22 -8.03
C LYS A 167 -9.99 -12.80 -7.88
N ASN A 168 -10.89 -11.80 -7.97
CA ASN A 168 -10.58 -10.40 -7.70
C ASN A 168 -11.83 -9.70 -7.16
N PHE A 169 -12.15 -9.98 -5.90
CA PHE A 169 -13.35 -9.47 -5.24
C PHE A 169 -13.04 -8.14 -4.55
N TRP A 170 -13.98 -7.21 -4.64
CA TRP A 170 -13.92 -5.93 -3.95
C TRP A 170 -15.23 -5.63 -3.27
N ARG A 171 -15.12 -5.04 -2.08
CA ARG A 171 -16.24 -4.57 -1.31
C ARG A 171 -15.95 -3.20 -0.73
N ASN A 172 -16.91 -2.30 -0.90
CA ASN A 172 -16.91 -0.99 -0.29
C ASN A 172 -18.14 -0.84 0.59
N THR A 173 -17.95 -0.44 1.86
CA THR A 173 -19.02 -0.28 2.82
C THR A 173 -18.97 1.10 3.48
N TYR A 174 -20.14 1.72 3.65
CA TYR A 174 -20.33 3.01 4.28
C TYR A 174 -21.37 2.89 5.39
N SER A 175 -20.98 3.10 6.66
CA SER A 175 -21.90 2.89 7.80
C SER A 175 -23.04 3.91 7.85
N CYS A 176 -22.80 5.14 7.38
CA CYS A 176 -23.81 6.21 7.35
C CYS A 176 -24.58 6.30 6.03
N SER A 177 -24.16 5.54 5.01
CA SER A 177 -24.88 5.43 3.74
C SER A 177 -24.89 3.97 3.28
N PRO A 178 -25.55 3.04 4.01
CA PRO A 178 -25.51 1.62 3.67
C PRO A 178 -26.04 1.31 2.26
N GLN A 179 -26.95 2.14 1.75
CA GLN A 179 -27.45 2.08 0.37
C GLN A 179 -26.37 2.29 -0.69
N SER A 180 -25.24 2.91 -0.33
CA SER A 180 -24.09 3.13 -1.21
C SER A 180 -23.07 2.00 -1.15
N ASN A 181 -23.31 0.95 -0.37
CA ASN A 181 -22.44 -0.22 -0.32
C ASN A 181 -22.36 -0.87 -1.70
N LYS A 182 -21.16 -1.24 -2.12
CA LYS A 182 -20.92 -1.89 -3.42
C LYS A 182 -20.04 -3.10 -3.25
N GLU A 183 -20.41 -4.19 -3.90
CA GLU A 183 -19.60 -5.40 -4.00
C GLU A 183 -19.50 -5.77 -5.48
N ARG A 184 -18.29 -6.13 -5.93
CA ARG A 184 -18.10 -6.61 -7.31
C ARG A 184 -16.87 -7.48 -7.44
N ASP A 185 -16.96 -8.44 -8.34
CA ASP A 185 -15.79 -9.11 -8.92
C ASP A 185 -15.26 -8.27 -10.08
N TYR A 186 -13.98 -7.96 -10.04
CA TYR A 186 -13.27 -7.22 -11.08
C TYR A 186 -12.61 -8.16 -12.09
N VAL A 187 -12.14 -7.55 -13.19
CA VAL A 187 -11.41 -8.25 -14.25
C VAL A 187 -10.19 -8.99 -13.68
N LEU A 188 -10.02 -10.22 -14.16
CA LEU A 188 -8.93 -11.12 -13.79
C LEU A 188 -7.73 -10.87 -14.71
N GLU A 189 -7.12 -9.70 -14.58
CA GLU A 189 -5.97 -9.32 -15.41
C GLU A 189 -4.66 -9.89 -14.84
N ARG A 190 -3.83 -10.41 -15.74
CA ARG A 190 -2.47 -10.83 -15.41
C ARG A 190 -1.62 -9.61 -15.10
N GLU A 191 -0.89 -9.66 -14.00
CA GLU A 191 -0.07 -8.55 -13.53
C GLU A 191 1.37 -9.01 -13.32
N THR A 192 2.32 -8.40 -14.03
CA THR A 192 3.76 -8.67 -13.83
C THR A 192 4.37 -7.58 -12.95
N ILE A 193 5.05 -8.01 -11.89
CA ILE A 193 5.60 -7.14 -10.85
C ILE A 193 7.05 -7.54 -10.62
N GLU A 194 7.94 -6.55 -10.51
CA GLU A 194 9.31 -6.81 -10.07
C GLU A 194 9.35 -7.07 -8.57
N TRP A 195 10.19 -8.00 -8.14
CA TRP A 195 10.33 -8.32 -6.73
C TRP A 195 11.79 -8.41 -6.29
N ARG A 196 11.99 -8.08 -5.03
CA ARG A 196 13.26 -8.27 -4.33
C ARG A 196 13.01 -8.49 -2.86
N THR A 197 13.88 -9.25 -2.21
CA THR A 197 13.93 -9.31 -0.76
C THR A 197 14.91 -8.29 -0.20
N LYS A 198 14.60 -7.80 1.00
CA LYS A 198 15.50 -6.97 1.79
C LYS A 198 15.51 -7.52 3.21
N THR A 199 16.67 -7.46 3.86
CA THR A 199 16.78 -7.68 5.30
C THR A 199 17.26 -6.39 5.92
N ASN A 200 16.61 -5.93 6.98
CA ASN A 200 17.05 -4.73 7.69
C ASN A 200 18.17 -5.07 8.69
N GLU A 201 18.75 -4.04 9.31
CA GLU A 201 19.81 -4.15 10.31
C GLU A 201 19.42 -4.99 11.54
N TYR A 202 18.10 -5.20 11.77
CA TYR A 202 17.55 -6.01 12.85
C TYR A 202 17.20 -7.45 12.43
N GLY A 203 17.66 -7.90 11.26
CA GLY A 203 17.40 -9.25 10.75
C GLY A 203 15.96 -9.49 10.28
N LYS A 204 15.12 -8.46 10.18
CA LYS A 204 13.74 -8.62 9.68
C LYS A 204 13.71 -8.65 8.16
N SER A 205 13.09 -9.70 7.62
CA SER A 205 12.92 -9.88 6.17
C SER A 205 11.72 -9.13 5.64
N TYR A 206 11.89 -8.55 4.45
CA TYR A 206 10.88 -7.85 3.68
C TYR A 206 10.88 -8.38 2.24
N ILE A 207 9.71 -8.43 1.62
CA ILE A 207 9.57 -8.49 0.17
C ILE A 207 9.14 -7.12 -0.33
N CYS A 208 9.84 -6.58 -1.31
CA CYS A 208 9.45 -5.36 -2.00
C CYS A 208 8.95 -5.72 -3.39
N LEU A 209 7.73 -5.26 -3.68
CA LEU A 209 7.02 -5.45 -4.93
C LEU A 209 6.97 -4.09 -5.65
N ALA A 210 7.49 -4.03 -6.88
CA ALA A 210 7.58 -2.82 -7.68
C ALA A 210 6.85 -2.97 -9.01
N ASN A 211 5.98 -2.02 -9.32
CA ASN A 211 5.27 -1.91 -10.60
C ASN A 211 5.33 -0.46 -11.11
N ALA A 212 4.64 -0.18 -12.23
CA ALA A 212 4.57 1.17 -12.79
C ALA A 212 4.01 2.24 -11.83
N LYS A 213 3.27 1.83 -10.79
CA LYS A 213 2.66 2.73 -9.78
C LYS A 213 3.60 3.00 -8.59
N GLY A 214 4.70 2.26 -8.45
CA GLY A 214 5.69 2.43 -7.39
C GLY A 214 6.14 1.13 -6.74
N GLU A 215 6.92 1.26 -5.66
CA GLU A 215 7.39 0.13 -4.86
C GLU A 215 6.73 0.11 -3.48
N SER A 216 6.28 -1.07 -3.04
CA SER A 216 5.79 -1.32 -1.69
C SER A 216 6.50 -2.50 -1.06
N CYS A 217 6.96 -2.34 0.19
CA CYS A 217 7.67 -3.38 0.93
C CYS A 217 6.80 -3.96 2.06
N TYR A 218 6.71 -5.28 2.12
CA TYR A 218 5.91 -6.05 3.05
C TYR A 218 6.84 -6.84 3.97
N ARG A 219 6.62 -6.76 5.28
CA ARG A 219 7.38 -7.51 6.28
C ARG A 219 6.90 -8.95 6.31
N ARG A 220 7.81 -9.91 6.47
CA ARG A 220 7.42 -11.31 6.71
C ARG A 220 6.59 -11.39 8.00
N ALA A 221 5.42 -12.02 7.93
CA ALA A 221 4.68 -12.40 9.13
C ALA A 221 5.45 -13.52 9.84
N GLN A 222 5.50 -13.46 11.16
CA GLN A 222 6.12 -14.48 12.00
C GLN A 222 5.24 -15.73 12.06
#